data_AF-A0A3L7PLC5-F1
#
_entry.id   AF-A0A3L7PLC5-F1
#
_cell.length_a   1.000
_cell.length_b   1.000
_cell.length_c   1.000
_cell.angle_alpha   90.00
_cell.angle_beta   90.00
_cell.angle_gamma   90.00
#
_symmetry.space_group_name_H-M   'P 1'
#
loop_
_entity.id
_entity.type
_entity.pdbx_description
1 polymer ?
#
loop_
_entity_poly.entity_id
_entity_poly.type
_entity_poly.pdbx_seq_one_letter_code
_entity_poly.pdbx_strand_id
1 'polypeptide(L)'
;LFASTTRKSDVLARYGGEEFVVLVSQPTEKGLERRCERIRSRVESEVFLFGDVRVPVTVSLGAVLAVPGRNERDLGVRLIANADECLYESKRSGRNRAIVKSLVDDRERALLQQVLQHRFSRWLVSQRLLDVPSVSKALLDCRGEPVRVGDIALQCGYLDADQVMHIVKNQEQTGDRFGVAAVRLGWLTENQLIHLLSLQQENPKQLAGAIIRLGLLAPDKAAEALDDYLHSEAAHWNQSHAQELVGAT
;
A
#
# COMPACT_ATOMS: atom_id res chain seq x y z
N LEU A 1 -18.14 14.80 -9.42
CA LEU A 1 -16.78 14.76 -10.02
C LEU A 1 -15.77 14.02 -9.16
N PHE A 2 -15.34 14.59 -8.02
CA PHE A 2 -14.32 13.97 -7.18
C PHE A 2 -14.78 12.62 -6.60
N ALA A 3 -16.04 12.51 -6.14
CA ALA A 3 -16.57 11.27 -5.58
C ALA A 3 -16.58 10.09 -6.58
N SER A 4 -16.71 10.34 -7.88
CA SER A 4 -16.64 9.30 -8.92
C SER A 4 -15.22 8.89 -9.29
N THR A 5 -14.21 9.62 -8.82
CA THR A 5 -12.79 9.35 -9.08
C THR A 5 -12.03 8.88 -7.83
N THR A 6 -12.71 8.76 -6.68
CA THR A 6 -12.19 8.20 -5.43
C THR A 6 -12.75 6.80 -5.16
N ARG A 7 -12.05 6.03 -4.30
CA ARG A 7 -12.55 4.75 -3.77
C ARG A 7 -13.41 5.02 -2.55
N LYS A 8 -14.26 4.06 -2.17
CA LYS A 8 -15.04 4.13 -0.91
C LYS A 8 -14.17 4.28 0.34
N SER A 9 -12.92 3.81 0.30
CA SER A 9 -11.93 3.91 1.37
C SER A 9 -11.16 5.23 1.42
N ASP A 10 -11.34 6.10 0.42
CA ASP A 10 -10.67 7.39 0.37
C ASP A 10 -11.58 8.44 1.03
N VAL A 11 -10.98 9.38 1.77
CA VAL A 11 -11.72 10.49 2.39
C VAL A 11 -11.59 11.71 1.51
N LEU A 12 -12.72 12.26 1.06
CA LEU A 12 -12.79 13.52 0.33
C LEU A 12 -13.35 14.60 1.24
N ALA A 13 -12.63 15.72 1.36
CA ALA A 13 -13.07 16.88 2.12
C ALA A 13 -12.87 18.17 1.32
N ARG A 14 -13.76 19.14 1.55
CA ARG A 14 -13.53 20.54 1.17
C ARG A 14 -12.75 21.20 2.30
N TYR A 15 -11.52 21.59 2.03
CA TYR A 15 -10.61 22.14 3.03
C TYR A 15 -10.75 23.66 3.17
N GLY A 16 -11.00 24.35 2.05
CA GLY A 16 -11.17 25.80 1.99
C GLY A 16 -12.22 26.22 0.96
N GLY A 17 -12.19 27.51 0.59
CA GLY A 17 -13.13 28.08 -0.39
C GLY A 17 -13.14 27.30 -1.70
N GLU A 18 -11.98 27.17 -2.33
CA GLU A 18 -11.81 26.42 -3.60
C GLU A 18 -10.91 25.18 -3.46
N GLU A 19 -10.53 24.85 -2.23
CA GLU A 19 -9.53 23.80 -1.96
C GLU A 19 -10.19 22.51 -1.50
N PHE A 20 -9.75 21.41 -2.10
CA PHE A 20 -10.21 20.05 -1.81
C PHE A 20 -9.03 19.17 -1.43
N VAL A 21 -9.22 18.31 -0.43
CA VAL A 21 -8.24 17.33 0.03
C VAL A 21 -8.81 15.94 -0.17
N VAL A 22 -7.98 15.04 -0.68
CA VAL A 22 -8.28 13.60 -0.79
C VAL A 22 -7.25 12.82 -0.01
N LEU A 23 -7.66 12.19 1.08
CA LEU A 23 -6.82 11.21 1.79
C LEU A 23 -6.99 9.86 1.11
N VAL A 24 -5.90 9.38 0.50
CA VAL A 24 -5.89 8.13 -0.25
C VAL A 24 -5.33 7.01 0.63
N SER A 25 -6.08 5.94 0.78
CA SER A 25 -5.68 4.79 1.59
C SER A 25 -4.79 3.83 0.80
N GLN A 26 -3.62 3.49 1.36
CA GLN A 26 -2.66 2.52 0.83
C GLN A 26 -2.34 2.65 -0.68
N PRO A 27 -2.02 3.86 -1.19
CA PRO A 27 -1.59 4.00 -2.57
C PRO A 27 -0.18 3.42 -2.77
N THR A 28 0.10 2.93 -3.97
CA THR A 28 1.47 2.87 -4.47
C THR A 28 1.85 4.23 -5.08
N GLU A 29 3.14 4.52 -5.26
CA GLU A 29 3.60 5.78 -5.90
C GLU A 29 2.91 5.98 -7.27
N LYS A 30 3.03 4.99 -8.17
CA LYS A 30 2.34 4.99 -9.47
C LYS A 30 0.82 5.03 -9.35
N GLY A 31 0.26 4.40 -8.32
CA GLY A 31 -1.18 4.39 -8.06
C GLY A 31 -1.70 5.78 -7.68
N LEU A 32 -0.91 6.54 -6.92
CA LEU A 32 -1.21 7.92 -6.55
C LEU A 32 -1.15 8.84 -7.77
N GLU A 33 -0.09 8.74 -8.59
CA GLU A 33 0.04 9.49 -9.85
C GLU A 33 -1.15 9.28 -10.79
N ARG A 34 -1.51 8.01 -11.06
CA ARG A 34 -2.65 7.67 -11.90
C ARG A 34 -3.97 8.23 -11.36
N ARG A 35 -4.12 8.29 -10.04
CA ARG A 35 -5.31 8.84 -9.40
C ARG A 35 -5.37 10.35 -9.58
N CYS A 36 -4.27 11.06 -9.39
CA CYS A 36 -4.19 12.50 -9.63
C CYS A 36 -4.53 12.83 -11.08
N GLU A 37 -3.97 12.08 -12.04
CA GLU A 37 -4.26 12.28 -13.47
C GLU A 37 -5.73 11.99 -13.81
N ARG A 38 -6.33 10.96 -13.20
CA ARG A 38 -7.76 10.67 -13.37
C ARG A 38 -8.64 11.80 -12.85
N ILE A 39 -8.29 12.41 -11.71
CA ILE A 39 -9.02 13.56 -11.17
C ILE A 39 -8.88 14.76 -12.12
N ARG A 40 -7.64 15.06 -12.52
CA ARG A 40 -7.31 16.20 -13.41
C ARG A 40 -8.06 16.12 -14.73
N SER A 41 -7.90 15.03 -15.46
CA SER A 41 -8.57 14.79 -16.75
C SER A 41 -10.09 14.81 -16.63
N ARG A 42 -10.65 14.25 -15.54
CA ARG A 42 -12.10 14.28 -15.33
C ARG A 42 -12.64 15.70 -15.14
N VAL A 43 -11.95 16.54 -14.37
CA VAL A 43 -12.35 17.95 -14.18
C VAL A 43 -12.24 18.72 -15.49
N GLU A 44 -11.11 18.58 -16.20
CA GLU A 44 -10.89 19.23 -17.49
C GLU A 44 -11.94 18.86 -18.54
N SER A 45 -12.39 17.60 -18.56
CA SER A 45 -13.41 17.11 -19.49
C SER A 45 -14.85 17.49 -19.11
N GLU A 46 -15.08 17.96 -17.89
CA GLU A 46 -16.43 18.25 -17.43
C GLU A 46 -16.93 19.58 -18.01
N VAL A 47 -18.19 19.58 -18.46
CA VAL A 47 -18.84 20.79 -18.96
C VAL A 47 -19.43 21.55 -17.78
N PHE A 48 -18.81 22.66 -17.40
CA PHE A 48 -19.38 23.60 -16.45
C PHE A 48 -20.17 24.67 -17.19
N LEU A 49 -21.40 24.94 -16.74
CA LEU A 49 -22.27 25.96 -17.31
C LEU A 49 -22.50 27.07 -16.29
N PHE A 50 -22.41 28.32 -16.76
CA PHE A 50 -22.86 29.50 -16.03
C PHE A 50 -23.94 30.19 -16.87
N GLY A 51 -25.21 29.92 -16.54
CA GLY A 51 -26.32 30.14 -17.47
C GLY A 51 -26.18 29.23 -18.68
N ASP A 52 -26.22 29.81 -19.89
CA ASP A 52 -26.05 29.08 -21.16
C ASP A 52 -24.60 29.08 -21.67
N VAL A 53 -23.66 29.67 -20.92
CA VAL A 53 -22.25 29.78 -21.32
C VAL A 53 -21.44 28.63 -20.75
N ARG A 54 -20.70 27.93 -21.62
CA ARG A 54 -19.70 26.94 -21.20
C ARG A 54 -18.48 27.64 -20.61
N VAL A 55 -18.12 27.25 -19.38
CA VAL A 55 -16.95 27.77 -18.66
C VAL A 55 -15.90 26.66 -18.58
N PRO A 56 -14.70 26.84 -19.16
CA PRO A 56 -13.63 25.87 -19.00
C PRO A 56 -13.09 25.93 -17.57
N VAL A 57 -13.06 24.79 -16.90
CA VAL A 57 -12.50 24.65 -15.55
C VAL A 57 -11.45 23.56 -15.57
N THR A 58 -10.33 23.81 -14.91
CA THR A 58 -9.25 22.84 -14.72
C THR A 58 -8.86 22.79 -13.25
N VAL A 59 -8.09 21.78 -12.87
CA VAL A 59 -7.55 21.65 -11.53
C VAL A 59 -6.05 21.38 -11.58
N SER A 60 -5.31 21.98 -10.66
CA SER A 60 -3.91 21.62 -10.39
C SER A 60 -3.87 20.84 -9.08
N LEU A 61 -3.00 19.84 -8.98
CA LEU A 61 -2.91 18.98 -7.81
C LEU A 61 -1.47 18.90 -7.29
N GLY A 62 -1.33 18.92 -5.98
CA GLY A 62 -0.15 18.44 -5.28
C GLY A 62 -0.51 17.21 -4.47
N ALA A 63 0.31 16.16 -4.54
CA ALA A 63 0.09 14.93 -3.79
C ALA A 63 1.39 14.38 -3.23
N VAL A 64 1.29 13.78 -2.06
CA VAL A 64 2.43 13.17 -1.38
C VAL A 64 2.09 11.77 -0.91
N LEU A 65 3.10 10.91 -0.88
CA LEU A 65 3.02 9.57 -0.31
C LEU A 65 3.99 9.47 0.86
N ALA A 66 3.54 8.92 1.99
CA ALA A 66 4.39 8.63 3.13
C ALA A 66 3.97 7.32 3.78
N VAL A 67 4.88 6.71 4.54
CA VAL A 67 4.56 5.60 5.43
C VAL A 67 4.54 6.12 6.88
N PRO A 68 3.38 6.07 7.57
CA PRO A 68 3.25 6.63 8.91
C PRO A 68 4.04 5.85 9.96
N GLY A 69 4.66 6.57 10.91
CA GLY A 69 5.09 5.99 12.20
C GLY A 69 3.91 5.67 13.12
N ARG A 70 4.13 5.01 14.27
CA ARG A 70 3.03 4.60 15.18
C ARG A 70 2.36 5.79 15.88
N ASN A 71 3.15 6.80 16.26
CA ASN A 71 2.69 7.94 17.08
C ASN A 71 3.10 9.28 16.46
N GLU A 72 3.03 9.40 15.15
CA GLU A 72 3.47 10.59 14.44
C GLU A 72 2.39 11.68 14.46
N ARG A 73 2.32 12.42 15.58
CA ARG A 73 1.27 13.43 15.84
C ARG A 73 1.18 14.51 14.75
N ASP A 74 2.33 14.89 14.19
CA ASP A 74 2.42 15.96 13.19
C ASP A 74 2.31 15.45 11.74
N LEU A 75 2.04 14.15 11.52
CA LEU A 75 1.97 13.57 10.19
C LEU A 75 0.97 14.32 9.30
N GLY A 76 -0.24 14.59 9.80
CA GLY A 76 -1.27 15.29 9.03
C GLY A 76 -0.81 16.67 8.56
N VAL A 77 -0.23 17.46 9.46
CA VAL A 77 0.32 18.79 9.16
C VAL A 77 1.44 18.69 8.12
N ARG A 78 2.35 17.73 8.29
CA ARG A 78 3.48 17.53 7.37
C ARG A 78 3.03 17.09 5.97
N LEU A 79 2.02 16.21 5.89
CA LEU A 79 1.45 15.78 4.61
C LEU A 79 0.78 16.94 3.88
N ILE A 80 0.00 17.77 4.58
CA ILE A 80 -0.65 18.95 3.99
C ILE A 80 0.42 19.92 3.49
N ALA A 81 1.43 20.24 4.30
CA ALA A 81 2.49 21.18 3.91
C ALA A 81 3.24 20.73 2.65
N ASN A 82 3.65 19.46 2.58
CA ASN A 82 4.35 18.94 1.39
C ASN A 82 3.40 18.83 0.17
N ALA A 83 2.12 18.52 0.38
CA ALA A 83 1.13 18.52 -0.70
C ALA A 83 0.91 19.94 -1.25
N ASP A 84 0.91 20.96 -0.39
CA ASP A 84 0.78 22.36 -0.80
C ASP A 84 2.00 22.84 -1.59
N GLU A 85 3.22 22.47 -1.18
CA GLU A 85 4.44 22.71 -1.97
C GLU A 85 4.32 22.12 -3.38
N CYS A 86 3.88 20.86 -3.49
CA CYS A 86 3.65 20.20 -4.77
C CYS A 86 2.54 20.92 -5.58
N LEU A 87 1.49 21.40 -4.92
CA LEU A 87 0.41 22.14 -5.57
C LEU A 87 0.93 23.48 -6.11
N TYR A 88 1.74 24.18 -5.32
CA TYR A 88 2.39 25.42 -5.74
C TYR A 88 3.28 25.21 -6.96
N GLU A 89 4.11 24.16 -6.97
CA GLU A 89 4.91 23.76 -8.13
C GLU A 89 4.04 23.46 -9.35
N SER A 90 2.97 22.70 -9.18
CA SER A 90 2.03 22.38 -10.28
C SER A 90 1.44 23.64 -10.92
N LYS A 91 1.15 24.67 -10.11
CA LYS A 91 0.65 25.97 -10.58
C LYS A 91 1.74 26.75 -11.32
N ARG A 92 2.97 26.77 -10.80
CA ARG A 92 4.12 27.46 -11.44
C ARG A 92 4.55 26.82 -12.74
N SER A 93 4.45 25.50 -12.86
CA SER A 93 4.86 24.79 -14.07
C SER A 93 3.85 24.89 -15.22
N GLY A 94 2.72 25.59 -15.05
CA GLY A 94 1.74 25.83 -16.12
C GLY A 94 0.31 25.42 -15.81
N ARG A 95 -0.01 25.10 -14.54
CA ARG A 95 -1.33 24.66 -14.08
C ARG A 95 -1.81 23.39 -14.80
N ASN A 96 -3.05 22.98 -14.51
CA ASN A 96 -3.73 21.83 -15.11
C ASN A 96 -2.83 20.59 -15.18
N ARG A 97 -2.24 20.24 -14.04
CA ARG A 97 -1.32 19.12 -13.87
C ARG A 97 -1.25 18.67 -12.42
N ALA A 98 -0.66 17.50 -12.22
CA ALA A 98 -0.31 17.01 -10.89
C ALA A 98 1.21 17.02 -10.70
N ILE A 99 1.66 17.38 -9.50
CA ILE A 99 3.01 17.08 -9.01
C ILE A 99 2.85 16.10 -7.84
N VAL A 100 3.60 15.00 -7.88
CA VAL A 100 3.55 13.94 -6.87
C VAL A 100 4.94 13.72 -6.30
N LYS A 101 5.05 13.68 -4.98
CA LYS A 101 6.31 13.46 -4.27
C LYS A 101 6.19 12.26 -3.31
N SER A 102 7.14 11.35 -3.37
CA SER A 102 7.29 10.29 -2.37
C SER A 102 8.18 10.80 -1.24
N LEU A 103 7.66 10.78 -0.01
CA LEU A 103 8.41 11.07 1.22
C LEU A 103 9.04 9.79 1.82
N VAL A 104 8.95 8.68 1.09
CA VAL A 104 9.55 7.40 1.47
C VAL A 104 11.03 7.41 1.12
N ASP A 105 11.87 7.08 2.09
CA ASP A 105 13.33 6.98 1.88
C ASP A 105 13.71 5.74 1.06
N ASP A 106 14.97 5.69 0.60
CA ASP A 106 15.44 4.62 -0.28
C ASP A 106 15.46 3.24 0.40
N ARG A 107 15.74 3.19 1.70
CA ARG A 107 15.74 1.94 2.46
C ARG A 107 14.34 1.36 2.55
N GLU A 108 13.37 2.21 2.90
CA GLU A 108 11.99 1.80 2.99
C GLU A 108 11.41 1.48 1.61
N ARG A 109 11.81 2.20 0.56
CA ARG A 109 11.45 1.85 -0.81
C ARG A 109 11.98 0.46 -1.20
N ALA A 110 13.22 0.14 -0.86
CA ALA A 110 13.78 -1.18 -1.11
C ALA A 110 13.02 -2.29 -0.37
N LEU A 111 12.71 -2.08 0.92
CA LEU A 111 11.90 -3.00 1.72
C LEU A 111 10.52 -3.24 1.08
N LEU A 112 9.80 -2.16 0.73
CA LEU A 112 8.49 -2.25 0.09
C LEU A 112 8.54 -2.96 -1.27
N GLN A 113 9.61 -2.77 -2.04
CA GLN A 113 9.81 -3.49 -3.30
C GLN A 113 9.99 -4.98 -3.08
N GLN A 114 10.76 -5.40 -2.08
CA GLN A 114 10.90 -6.82 -1.73
C GLN A 114 9.56 -7.40 -1.27
N VAL A 115 8.83 -6.70 -0.39
CA VAL A 115 7.49 -7.11 0.05
C VAL A 115 6.55 -7.35 -1.14
N LEU A 116 6.56 -6.47 -2.14
CA LEU A 116 5.72 -6.62 -3.33
C LEU A 116 6.08 -7.83 -4.21
N GLN A 117 7.34 -8.26 -4.20
CA GLN A 117 7.80 -9.42 -4.98
C GLN A 117 7.26 -10.73 -4.44
N HIS A 118 7.07 -10.82 -3.12
CA HIS A 118 6.58 -12.02 -2.43
C HIS A 118 5.05 -12.11 -2.32
N ARG A 119 4.29 -11.21 -2.98
CA ARG A 119 2.82 -11.28 -2.97
C ARG A 119 2.30 -12.36 -3.93
N PHE A 120 1.27 -13.08 -3.51
CA PHE A 120 0.57 -14.08 -4.34
C PHE A 120 0.00 -13.47 -5.63
N SER A 121 -0.54 -12.25 -5.59
CA SER A 121 -0.97 -11.51 -6.77
C SER A 121 0.14 -11.33 -7.80
N ARG A 122 1.37 -11.02 -7.35
CA ARG A 122 2.54 -10.85 -8.21
C ARG A 122 2.97 -12.19 -8.78
N TRP A 123 2.95 -13.24 -7.96
CA TRP A 123 3.25 -14.60 -8.36
C TRP A 123 2.27 -15.12 -9.44
N LEU A 124 0.96 -14.92 -9.27
CA LEU A 124 -0.05 -15.31 -10.27
C LEU A 124 0.20 -14.68 -11.64
N VAL A 125 0.61 -13.41 -11.66
CA VAL A 125 0.98 -12.70 -12.89
C VAL A 125 2.29 -13.24 -13.47
N SER A 126 3.30 -13.54 -12.64
CA SER A 126 4.57 -14.08 -13.13
C SER A 126 4.43 -15.49 -13.72
N GLN A 127 3.53 -16.30 -13.15
CA GLN A 127 3.15 -17.61 -13.69
C GLN A 127 2.20 -17.54 -14.89
N ARG A 128 1.80 -16.34 -15.33
CA ARG A 128 0.83 -16.10 -16.42
C ARG A 128 -0.54 -16.74 -16.20
N LEU A 129 -0.90 -17.01 -14.94
CA LEU A 129 -2.20 -17.57 -14.58
C LEU A 129 -3.30 -16.50 -14.66
N LEU A 130 -2.97 -15.25 -14.33
CA LEU A 130 -3.87 -14.10 -14.46
C LEU A 130 -3.13 -12.87 -14.95
N ASP A 131 -3.85 -11.98 -15.62
CA ASP A 131 -3.33 -10.67 -16.00
C ASP A 131 -3.51 -9.64 -14.86
N VAL A 132 -2.81 -8.51 -14.98
CA VAL A 132 -2.84 -7.43 -13.97
C VAL A 132 -4.27 -6.89 -13.74
N PRO A 133 -5.10 -6.65 -14.78
CA PRO A 133 -6.50 -6.26 -14.59
C PRO A 133 -7.32 -7.25 -13.77
N SER A 134 -7.23 -8.56 -14.04
CA SER A 134 -8.00 -9.58 -13.34
C SER A 134 -7.58 -9.70 -11.87
N VAL A 135 -6.28 -9.71 -11.59
CA VAL A 135 -5.76 -9.73 -10.22
C VAL A 135 -6.15 -8.45 -9.47
N SER A 136 -6.09 -7.29 -10.13
CA SER A 136 -6.51 -6.02 -9.53
C SER A 136 -8.00 -6.04 -9.17
N LYS A 137 -8.84 -6.64 -10.02
CA LYS A 137 -10.28 -6.81 -9.76
C LYS A 137 -10.51 -7.73 -8.55
N ALA A 138 -9.79 -8.85 -8.46
CA ALA A 138 -9.88 -9.77 -7.32
C ALA A 138 -9.44 -9.12 -6.01
N LEU A 139 -8.34 -8.36 -6.02
CA LEU A 139 -7.86 -7.62 -4.84
C LEU A 139 -8.87 -6.57 -4.34
N LEU A 140 -9.67 -5.98 -5.22
CA LEU A 140 -10.74 -5.07 -4.82
C LEU A 140 -11.93 -5.79 -4.15
N ASP A 141 -12.11 -7.08 -4.40
CA ASP A 141 -13.14 -7.92 -3.77
C ASP A 141 -12.68 -8.50 -2.42
N CYS A 142 -11.36 -8.55 -2.16
CA CYS A 142 -10.82 -8.94 -0.88
C CYS A 142 -11.27 -7.96 0.21
N ARG A 143 -12.24 -8.40 1.03
CA ARG A 143 -12.63 -7.73 2.26
C ARG A 143 -11.95 -8.45 3.42
N GLY A 144 -11.17 -7.70 4.19
CA GLY A 144 -10.50 -8.21 5.37
C GLY A 144 -10.33 -7.10 6.39
N GLU A 145 -10.37 -7.48 7.66
CA GLU A 145 -9.94 -6.58 8.72
C GLU A 145 -8.41 -6.43 8.67
N PRO A 146 -7.87 -5.24 8.99
CA PRO A 146 -6.43 -5.05 9.10
C PRO A 146 -5.84 -6.02 10.12
N VAL A 147 -4.94 -6.89 9.67
CA VAL A 147 -4.21 -7.83 10.55
C VAL A 147 -2.95 -7.13 11.07
N ARG A 148 -2.62 -7.34 12.35
CA ARG A 148 -1.41 -6.76 12.95
C ARG A 148 -0.21 -7.65 12.65
N VAL A 149 0.94 -7.04 12.37
CA VAL A 149 2.21 -7.75 12.13
C VAL A 149 2.56 -8.70 13.28
N GLY A 150 2.33 -8.30 14.53
CA GLY A 150 2.58 -9.15 15.69
C GLY A 150 1.73 -10.43 15.71
N ASP A 151 0.47 -10.35 15.28
CA ASP A 151 -0.41 -11.53 15.21
C ASP A 151 0.06 -12.50 14.12
N ILE A 152 0.52 -11.96 12.98
CA ILE A 152 1.11 -12.77 11.90
C ILE A 152 2.42 -13.41 12.39
N ALA A 153 3.25 -12.67 13.13
CA ALA A 153 4.51 -13.19 13.67
C ALA A 153 4.30 -14.37 14.63
N LEU A 154 3.27 -14.32 15.48
CA LEU A 154 2.85 -15.44 16.33
C LEU A 154 2.40 -16.63 15.49
N GLN A 155 1.56 -16.39 14.46
CA GLN A 155 1.06 -17.45 13.58
C GLN A 155 2.17 -18.14 12.79
N CYS A 156 3.19 -17.39 12.35
CA CYS A 156 4.37 -17.91 11.68
C CYS A 156 5.37 -18.56 12.65
N GLY A 157 5.20 -18.41 13.97
CA GLY A 157 6.13 -18.90 14.98
C GLY A 157 7.47 -18.15 15.00
N TYR A 158 7.53 -16.95 14.41
CA TYR A 158 8.76 -16.13 14.43
C TYR A 158 8.94 -15.39 15.75
N LEU A 159 7.84 -15.09 16.44
CA LEU A 159 7.85 -14.49 17.76
C LEU A 159 6.93 -15.26 18.70
N ASP A 160 7.25 -15.23 19.99
CA ASP A 160 6.34 -15.65 21.05
C ASP A 160 5.53 -14.45 21.63
N ALA A 161 4.60 -14.75 22.54
CA ALA A 161 3.72 -13.74 23.14
C ALA A 161 4.48 -12.70 23.97
N ASP A 162 5.56 -13.10 24.66
CA ASP A 162 6.34 -12.22 25.52
C ASP A 162 7.18 -11.25 24.70
N GLN A 163 7.79 -11.73 23.61
CA GLN A 163 8.48 -10.92 22.62
C GLN A 163 7.53 -9.90 21.98
N VAL A 164 6.33 -10.32 21.56
CA VAL A 164 5.33 -9.39 21.02
C VAL A 164 4.97 -8.31 22.03
N MET A 165 4.68 -8.68 23.29
CA MET A 165 4.36 -7.72 24.34
C MET A 165 5.50 -6.72 24.58
N HIS A 166 6.74 -7.18 24.58
CA HIS A 166 7.88 -6.32 24.79
C HIS A 166 8.13 -5.37 23.61
N ILE A 167 7.97 -5.82 22.35
CA ILE A 167 8.01 -4.92 21.19
C ILE A 167 6.93 -3.85 21.32
N VAL A 168 5.69 -4.24 21.65
CA VAL A 168 4.57 -3.31 21.78
C VAL A 168 4.87 -2.22 22.82
N LYS A 169 5.45 -2.58 23.97
CA LYS A 169 5.92 -1.63 25.00
C LYS A 169 7.06 -0.74 24.49
N ASN A 170 8.02 -1.31 23.75
CA ASN A 170 9.15 -0.54 23.20
C ASN A 170 8.67 0.54 22.22
N GLN A 171 7.70 0.21 21.38
CA GLN A 171 7.11 1.14 20.41
C GLN A 171 6.39 2.34 21.07
N GLU A 172 5.87 2.19 22.29
CA GLU A 172 5.27 3.32 23.02
C GLU A 172 6.32 4.35 23.41
N GLN A 173 7.55 3.91 23.66
CA GLN A 173 8.68 4.77 24.04
C GLN A 173 9.38 5.38 22.83
N THR A 174 9.53 4.63 21.73
CA THR A 174 10.31 5.08 20.56
C THR A 174 9.47 5.64 19.42
N GLY A 175 8.19 5.30 19.33
CA GLY A 175 7.32 5.64 18.20
C GLY A 175 7.54 4.78 16.95
N ASP A 176 8.44 3.80 17.02
CA ASP A 176 8.75 2.89 15.91
C ASP A 176 7.55 2.04 15.48
N ARG A 177 7.57 1.61 14.22
CA ARG A 177 6.68 0.55 13.74
C ARG A 177 7.12 -0.81 14.28
N PHE A 178 6.17 -1.74 14.39
CA PHE A 178 6.37 -3.00 15.09
C PHE A 178 7.53 -3.79 14.48
N GLY A 179 7.54 -3.94 13.15
CA GLY A 179 8.59 -4.63 12.44
C GLY A 179 9.96 -3.98 12.59
N VAL A 180 10.04 -2.66 12.55
CA VAL A 180 11.31 -1.92 12.73
C VAL A 180 11.86 -2.13 14.14
N ALA A 181 11.00 -2.05 15.15
CA ALA A 181 11.39 -2.33 16.53
C ALA A 181 11.83 -3.78 16.72
N ALA A 182 11.11 -4.75 16.15
CA ALA A 182 11.42 -6.16 16.23
C ALA A 182 12.78 -6.51 15.60
N VAL A 183 13.09 -5.94 14.43
CA VAL A 183 14.41 -6.10 13.78
C VAL A 183 15.51 -5.42 14.60
N ARG A 184 15.28 -4.21 15.10
CA ARG A 184 16.25 -3.49 15.94
C ARG A 184 16.56 -4.22 17.25
N LEU A 185 15.56 -4.88 17.84
CA LEU A 185 15.72 -5.71 19.05
C LEU A 185 16.36 -7.08 18.77
N GLY A 186 16.61 -7.42 17.49
CA GLY A 186 17.20 -8.69 17.09
C GLY A 186 16.24 -9.89 17.18
N TRP A 187 14.94 -9.65 17.26
CA TRP A 187 13.92 -10.70 17.36
C TRP A 187 13.31 -11.09 16.01
N LEU A 188 13.47 -10.24 15.00
CA LEU A 188 13.19 -10.59 13.62
C LEU A 188 14.39 -10.26 12.75
N THR A 189 14.59 -11.05 11.71
CA THR A 189 15.49 -10.68 10.60
C THR A 189 14.75 -9.82 9.58
N GLU A 190 15.49 -9.15 8.68
CA GLU A 190 14.88 -8.33 7.62
C GLU A 190 14.04 -9.20 6.67
N ASN A 191 14.49 -10.43 6.37
CA ASN A 191 13.75 -11.41 5.59
C ASN A 191 12.44 -11.84 6.28
N GLN A 192 12.49 -12.14 7.58
CA GLN A 192 11.27 -12.45 8.33
C GLN A 192 10.31 -11.26 8.32
N LEU A 193 10.80 -10.03 8.44
CA LEU A 193 9.95 -8.84 8.34
C LEU A 193 9.31 -8.71 6.95
N ILE A 194 10.05 -8.95 5.87
CA ILE A 194 9.52 -8.92 4.49
C ILE A 194 8.37 -9.92 4.34
N HIS A 195 8.55 -11.15 4.83
CA HIS A 195 7.51 -12.18 4.81
C HIS A 195 6.26 -11.75 5.58
N LEU A 196 6.42 -11.23 6.80
CA LEU A 196 5.28 -10.78 7.60
C LEU A 196 4.52 -9.62 6.94
N LEU A 197 5.24 -8.68 6.33
CA LEU A 197 4.64 -7.55 5.62
C LEU A 197 3.95 -7.98 4.31
N SER A 198 4.44 -9.01 3.61
CA SER A 198 3.78 -9.53 2.41
C SER A 198 2.42 -10.14 2.75
N LEU A 199 2.37 -10.95 3.83
CA LEU A 199 1.14 -11.53 4.37
C LEU A 199 0.18 -10.47 4.91
N GLN A 200 0.70 -9.39 5.52
CA GLN A 200 -0.12 -8.28 6.02
C GLN A 200 -0.80 -7.52 4.88
N GLN A 201 -0.08 -7.25 3.79
CA GLN A 201 -0.62 -6.51 2.65
C GLN A 201 -1.55 -7.35 1.77
N GLU A 202 -1.40 -8.67 1.80
CA GLU A 202 -2.18 -9.58 1.00
C GLU A 202 -2.29 -10.94 1.68
N ASN A 203 -3.52 -11.34 1.99
CA ASN A 203 -3.79 -12.69 2.42
C ASN A 203 -4.00 -13.59 1.18
N PRO A 204 -3.10 -14.55 0.90
CA PRO A 204 -3.17 -15.39 -0.30
C PRO A 204 -4.46 -16.22 -0.37
N LYS A 205 -4.94 -16.70 0.78
CA LYS A 205 -6.19 -17.49 0.88
C LYS A 205 -7.41 -16.65 0.55
N GLN A 206 -7.46 -15.40 1.04
CA GLN A 206 -8.55 -14.49 0.70
C GLN A 206 -8.55 -14.14 -0.79
N LEU A 207 -7.37 -13.89 -1.37
CA LEU A 207 -7.23 -13.62 -2.79
C LEU A 207 -7.63 -14.82 -3.65
N ALA A 208 -7.20 -16.03 -3.31
CA ALA A 208 -7.64 -17.25 -3.99
C ALA A 208 -9.18 -17.40 -3.95
N GLY A 209 -9.79 -17.16 -2.79
CA GLY A 209 -11.25 -17.17 -2.66
C GLY A 209 -11.94 -16.11 -3.53
N ALA A 210 -11.37 -14.90 -3.63
CA ALA A 210 -11.90 -13.84 -4.50
C ALA A 210 -11.78 -14.20 -5.99
N ILE A 211 -10.66 -14.79 -6.40
CA ILE A 211 -10.44 -15.28 -7.77
C ILE A 211 -11.51 -16.31 -8.16
N ILE A 212 -11.81 -17.26 -7.27
CA ILE A 212 -12.86 -18.27 -7.49
C ILE A 212 -14.24 -17.64 -7.57
N ARG A 213 -14.61 -16.79 -6.60
CA ARG A 213 -15.92 -16.12 -6.57
C ARG A 213 -16.19 -15.29 -7.82
N LEU A 214 -15.16 -14.63 -8.36
CA LEU A 214 -15.26 -13.81 -9.57
C LEU A 214 -15.18 -14.63 -10.86
N GLY A 215 -14.98 -15.95 -10.78
CA GLY A 215 -14.84 -16.83 -11.93
C GLY A 215 -13.59 -16.58 -12.76
N LEU A 216 -12.53 -16.05 -12.15
CA LEU A 216 -11.28 -15.71 -12.85
C LEU A 216 -10.39 -16.96 -13.06
N LEU A 217 -10.48 -17.95 -12.16
CA LEU A 217 -9.92 -19.29 -12.33
C LEU A 217 -10.90 -20.33 -11.81
N ALA A 218 -10.79 -21.55 -12.32
CA ALA A 218 -11.51 -22.70 -11.78
C ALA A 218 -11.03 -23.04 -10.36
N PRO A 219 -11.89 -23.55 -9.46
CA PRO A 219 -11.55 -23.80 -8.05
C PRO A 219 -10.33 -24.69 -7.84
N ASP A 220 -10.21 -25.75 -8.63
CA ASP A 220 -9.08 -26.69 -8.64
C ASP A 220 -7.77 -25.97 -8.99
N LYS A 221 -7.76 -25.19 -10.08
CA LYS A 221 -6.58 -24.42 -10.50
C LYS A 221 -6.18 -23.33 -9.51
N ALA A 222 -7.16 -22.69 -8.87
CA ALA A 222 -6.89 -21.67 -7.86
C ALA A 222 -6.31 -22.28 -6.58
N ALA A 223 -6.74 -23.49 -6.20
CA ALA A 223 -6.18 -24.22 -5.06
C ALA A 223 -4.75 -24.68 -5.35
N GLU A 224 -4.51 -25.28 -6.53
CA GLU A 224 -3.17 -25.69 -6.98
C GLU A 224 -2.20 -24.50 -7.00
N ALA A 225 -2.61 -23.38 -7.60
CA ALA A 225 -1.81 -22.16 -7.63
C ALA A 225 -1.45 -21.62 -6.23
N LEU A 226 -2.40 -21.69 -5.28
CA LEU A 226 -2.17 -21.27 -3.91
C LEU A 226 -1.18 -22.19 -3.20
N ASP A 227 -1.32 -23.50 -3.37
CA ASP A 227 -0.42 -24.48 -2.79
C ASP A 227 1.00 -24.32 -3.35
N ASP A 228 1.16 -24.20 -4.66
CA ASP A 228 2.45 -23.98 -5.31
C ASP A 228 3.14 -22.71 -4.80
N TYR A 229 2.39 -21.61 -4.68
CA TYR A 229 2.88 -20.36 -4.11
C TYR A 229 3.37 -20.56 -2.67
N LEU A 230 2.55 -21.17 -1.80
CA LEU A 230 2.89 -21.38 -0.39
C LEU A 230 4.12 -22.29 -0.24
N HIS A 231 4.26 -23.33 -1.06
CA HIS A 231 5.45 -24.18 -1.06
C HIS A 231 6.70 -23.41 -1.51
N SER A 232 6.59 -22.58 -2.56
CA SER A 232 7.71 -21.78 -3.04
C SER A 232 8.20 -20.76 -2.01
N GLU A 233 7.28 -20.11 -1.29
CA GLU A 233 7.60 -19.17 -0.23
C GLU A 233 8.20 -19.89 0.98
N ALA A 234 7.62 -21.01 1.42
CA ALA A 234 8.17 -21.79 2.53
C ALA A 234 9.61 -22.25 2.26
N ALA A 235 9.91 -22.71 1.03
CA ALA A 235 11.26 -23.06 0.64
C ALA A 235 12.22 -21.86 0.69
N HIS A 236 11.79 -20.71 0.18
CA HIS A 236 12.57 -19.47 0.22
C HIS A 236 12.90 -19.04 1.65
N TRP A 237 11.89 -18.93 2.53
CA TRP A 237 12.08 -18.43 3.89
C TRP A 237 12.87 -19.38 4.78
N ASN A 238 12.74 -20.70 4.60
CA ASN A 238 13.56 -21.68 5.32
C ASN A 238 15.04 -21.59 4.91
N GLN A 239 15.32 -21.39 3.62
CA GLN A 239 16.70 -21.24 3.13
C GLN A 239 17.33 -19.92 3.61
N SER A 240 16.58 -18.82 3.55
CA SER A 240 17.03 -17.51 4.04
C SER A 240 17.35 -17.55 5.54
N HIS A 241 16.51 -18.23 6.35
CA HIS A 241 16.75 -18.39 7.78
C HIS A 241 18.04 -19.19 8.07
N ALA A 242 18.29 -20.27 7.32
CA ALA A 242 19.51 -21.06 7.47
C ALA A 242 20.78 -20.27 7.12
N GLN A 243 20.73 -19.42 6.08
CA GLN A 243 21.86 -18.58 5.68
C GLN A 243 22.14 -17.45 6.68
N GLU A 244 21.11 -16.88 7.30
CA GLU A 244 21.26 -15.84 8.33
C GLU A 244 21.91 -16.39 9.62
N LEU A 245 21.58 -17.61 10.03
CA LEU A 245 22.20 -18.26 11.18
C LEU A 245 23.69 -18.59 10.97
N VAL A 246 24.09 -18.92 9.73
CA VAL A 246 25.48 -19.23 9.37
C VAL A 246 26.34 -17.96 9.25
N GLY A 247 25.74 -16.82 8.87
CA GLY A 247 26.45 -15.53 8.80
C GLY A 247 26.61 -14.80 10.14
N ALA A 248 25.94 -15.27 11.19
CA ALA A 248 25.98 -14.68 12.53
C ALA A 248 26.97 -15.38 13.50
N THR A 249 27.68 -16.41 13.03
CA THR A 249 28.76 -17.12 13.76
C THR A 249 30.13 -16.76 13.20
#